data_AF-A0A0N4XUC4-F1
#
_entry.id   AF-A0A0N4XUC4-F1
#
_cell.length_a   1.000
_cell.length_b   1.000
_cell.length_c   1.000
_cell.angle_alpha   90.00
_cell.angle_beta   90.00
_cell.angle_gamma   90.00
#
_symmetry.space_group_name_H-M   'P 1'
#
loop_
_entity.id
_entity.type
_entity.pdbx_description
1 polymer ?
#
loop_
_entity_poly.entity_id
_entity_poly.type
_entity_poly.pdbx_seq_one_letter_code
_entity_poly.pdbx_strand_id
1 'polypeptide(L)'
;MEYQGRDNRVFAKACPPLPPPSQPPSPGSGYRAPGYTEITLVSNQPYDPAMNGYYLQLFRSAVKDIRYDGYEQVRNIDGRFSVVCRAKVDCDTARRYVMSYKEGGYIRSGQVRCFDGRTLWI
;
A
#
# COMPACT_ATOMS: atom_id res chain seq x y z
N MET A 1 -28.36 47.82 -35.98
CA MET A 1 -28.38 46.46 -36.55
C MET A 1 -27.83 45.55 -35.47
N GLU A 2 -28.69 44.84 -34.75
CA GLU A 2 -28.84 43.37 -34.81
C GLU A 2 -27.77 42.65 -33.96
N TYR A 3 -27.98 41.62 -33.13
CA TYR A 3 -29.13 40.86 -32.63
C TYR A 3 -28.63 40.08 -31.38
N GLN A 4 -29.52 39.83 -30.41
CA GLN A 4 -29.65 38.61 -29.55
C GLN A 4 -28.48 38.00 -28.75
N GLY A 5 -28.81 37.51 -27.54
CA GLY A 5 -28.21 36.27 -27.02
C GLY A 5 -28.43 36.02 -25.52
N ARG A 6 -29.32 35.07 -25.20
CA ARG A 6 -29.57 34.50 -23.86
C ARG A 6 -28.32 33.77 -23.31
N ASP A 7 -28.14 33.67 -21.98
CA ASP A 7 -28.39 32.41 -21.23
C ASP A 7 -28.00 32.52 -19.74
N ASN A 8 -28.81 31.88 -18.91
CA ASN A 8 -28.58 31.56 -17.50
C ASN A 8 -27.30 30.71 -17.32
N ARG A 9 -26.55 30.92 -16.23
CA ARG A 9 -26.01 29.82 -15.38
C ARG A 9 -25.27 30.36 -14.16
N VAL A 10 -25.94 30.21 -13.01
CA VAL A 10 -25.43 29.67 -11.74
C VAL A 10 -23.93 29.79 -11.49
N PHE A 11 -23.57 30.62 -10.50
CA PHE A 11 -22.27 30.65 -9.84
C PHE A 11 -21.89 29.25 -9.32
N ALA A 12 -21.02 28.53 -10.03
CA ALA A 12 -20.31 27.39 -9.47
C ALA A 12 -19.11 27.90 -8.67
N LYS A 13 -19.18 27.79 -7.33
CA LYS A 13 -18.01 27.85 -6.45
C LYS A 13 -17.00 26.82 -6.94
N ALA A 14 -15.90 27.27 -7.54
CA ALA A 14 -14.77 26.42 -7.86
C ALA A 14 -14.19 25.85 -6.55
N CYS A 15 -14.22 24.52 -6.40
CA CYS A 15 -13.48 23.84 -5.34
C CYS A 15 -11.99 24.20 -5.43
N PRO A 16 -11.28 24.34 -4.29
CA PRO A 16 -9.83 24.45 -4.32
C PRO A 16 -9.24 23.23 -5.04
N PRO A 17 -8.12 23.38 -5.77
CA PRO A 17 -7.48 22.25 -6.45
C PRO A 17 -7.18 21.16 -5.42
N LEU A 18 -7.66 19.95 -5.68
CA LEU A 18 -7.27 18.79 -4.88
C LEU A 18 -5.74 18.68 -4.89
N PRO A 19 -5.10 18.34 -3.74
CA PRO A 19 -3.68 18.00 -3.76
C PRO A 19 -3.45 16.88 -4.77
N PRO A 20 -2.29 16.86 -5.46
CA PRO A 20 -1.96 15.76 -6.37
C PRO A 20 -2.12 14.43 -5.63
N PRO A 21 -2.61 13.37 -6.29
CA PRO A 21 -2.66 12.05 -5.67
C PRO A 21 -1.26 11.73 -5.16
N SER A 22 -1.13 11.47 -3.86
CA SER A 22 0.12 11.06 -3.23
C SER A 22 0.68 9.90 -4.02
N GLN A 23 1.63 10.18 -4.91
CA GLN A 23 2.31 9.15 -5.68
C GLN A 23 2.89 8.16 -4.67
N PRO A 24 2.69 6.85 -4.82
CA PRO A 24 3.45 5.88 -4.07
C PRO A 24 4.94 6.26 -4.23
N PRO A 25 5.71 6.42 -3.13
CA PRO A 25 7.12 6.80 -3.23
C PRO A 25 7.80 5.96 -4.29
N SER A 26 8.33 6.63 -5.32
CA SER A 26 9.16 6.02 -6.35
C SER A 26 10.31 5.28 -5.65
N PRO A 27 10.67 4.05 -6.06
CA PRO A 27 11.74 3.29 -5.46
C PRO A 27 13.10 3.84 -5.92
N GLY A 28 13.43 5.06 -5.49
CA GLY A 28 14.69 5.74 -5.77
C GLY A 28 15.45 5.99 -4.48
N SER A 29 16.60 5.33 -4.37
CA SER A 29 17.73 5.67 -3.49
C SER A 29 17.63 5.32 -1.99
N GLY A 30 18.41 4.32 -1.58
CA GLY A 30 19.54 4.66 -0.71
C GLY A 30 19.44 4.42 0.80
N TYR A 31 18.50 3.64 1.33
CA TYR A 31 18.59 3.18 2.73
C TYR A 31 19.12 1.75 2.79
N ARG A 32 20.45 1.59 2.89
CA ARG A 32 21.08 0.34 3.37
C ARG A 32 20.84 0.23 4.89
N ALA A 33 19.59 -0.04 5.26
CA ALA A 33 19.23 -0.47 6.61
C ALA A 33 19.69 -1.93 6.81
N PRO A 34 20.10 -2.34 8.03
CA PRO A 34 20.70 -3.65 8.27
C PRO A 34 19.77 -4.81 7.88
N GLY A 35 20.11 -5.59 6.85
CA GLY A 35 19.57 -6.93 6.59
C GLY A 35 18.05 -7.13 6.65
N TYR A 36 17.24 -6.11 6.33
CA TYR A 36 15.79 -6.24 6.35
C TYR A 36 15.26 -6.72 5.01
N THR A 37 14.29 -7.62 5.07
CA THR A 37 13.45 -7.98 3.94
C THR A 37 12.17 -7.13 4.01
N GLU A 38 11.87 -6.43 2.92
CA GLU A 38 10.65 -5.65 2.79
C GLU A 38 9.55 -6.53 2.20
N ILE A 39 8.41 -6.58 2.87
CA ILE A 39 7.28 -7.43 2.51
C ILE A 39 6.10 -6.52 2.24
N THR A 40 5.53 -6.61 1.04
CA THR A 40 4.27 -5.95 0.69
C THR A 40 3.18 -6.98 0.58
N LEU A 41 2.12 -6.80 1.35
CA LEU A 41 0.94 -7.64 1.36
C LEU A 41 -0.23 -6.86 0.78
N VAL A 42 -0.78 -7.30 -0.35
CA VAL A 42 -1.93 -6.68 -1.01
C VAL A 42 -3.18 -7.47 -0.62
N SER A 43 -4.01 -6.87 0.24
CA SER A 43 -5.22 -7.53 0.72
C SER A 43 -6.30 -7.60 -0.36
N ASN A 44 -7.29 -8.48 -0.13
CA ASN A 44 -8.55 -8.49 -0.88
C ASN A 44 -9.49 -7.33 -0.48
N GLN A 45 -9.20 -6.64 0.63
CA GLN A 45 -10.02 -5.54 1.13
C GLN A 45 -9.84 -4.26 0.29
N PRO A 46 -10.92 -3.48 0.07
CA PRO A 46 -10.81 -2.17 -0.54
C PRO A 46 -9.97 -1.23 0.35
N TYR A 47 -9.25 -0.31 -0.27
CA TYR A 47 -8.58 0.76 0.47
C TYR A 47 -9.64 1.74 1.00
N ASP A 48 -9.80 1.79 2.31
CA ASP A 48 -10.68 2.74 2.98
C ASP A 48 -9.93 3.43 4.14
N PRO A 49 -9.63 4.73 4.04
CA PRO A 49 -8.92 5.47 5.09
C PRO A 49 -9.62 5.45 6.45
N ALA A 50 -10.95 5.30 6.51
CA ALA A 50 -11.68 5.20 7.77
C ALA A 50 -11.46 3.82 8.45
N MET A 51 -11.25 2.77 7.65
CA MET A 51 -11.07 1.39 8.12
C MET A 51 -9.61 0.95 8.20
N ASN A 52 -8.68 1.73 7.64
CA ASN A 52 -7.25 1.41 7.60
C ASN A 52 -6.67 1.08 8.99
N GLY A 53 -7.08 1.80 10.03
CA GLY A 53 -6.63 1.51 11.41
C GLY A 53 -7.05 0.12 11.88
N TYR A 54 -8.30 -0.26 11.59
CA TYR A 54 -8.84 -1.58 11.92
C TYR A 54 -8.14 -2.69 11.11
N TYR A 55 -8.01 -2.51 9.80
CA TYR A 55 -7.32 -3.47 8.94
C TYR A 55 -5.83 -3.62 9.30
N LEU A 56 -5.17 -2.53 9.71
CA LEU A 56 -3.79 -2.59 10.19
C LEU A 56 -3.68 -3.33 11.52
N GLN A 57 -4.66 -3.19 12.42
CA GLN A 57 -4.65 -3.94 13.68
C GLN A 57 -4.84 -5.45 13.46
N LEU A 58 -5.72 -5.84 12.53
CA LEU A 58 -5.87 -7.23 12.11
C LEU A 58 -4.59 -7.74 11.47
N PHE A 59 -3.97 -6.93 10.61
CA PHE A 59 -2.69 -7.24 10.01
C PHE A 59 -1.62 -7.48 11.08
N ARG A 60 -1.42 -6.56 12.02
CA ARG A 60 -0.47 -6.70 13.15
C ARG A 60 -0.70 -7.96 13.97
N SER A 61 -1.97 -8.31 14.19
CA SER A 61 -2.33 -9.52 14.93
C SER A 61 -1.95 -10.78 14.15
N ALA A 62 -2.15 -10.78 12.83
CA ALA A 62 -1.74 -11.86 11.96
C ALA A 62 -0.19 -11.92 11.84
N VAL A 63 0.47 -10.76 11.74
CA VAL A 63 1.93 -10.65 11.56
C VAL A 63 2.75 -10.68 12.83
N LYS A 64 2.13 -11.07 13.95
CA LYS A 64 2.79 -11.18 15.24
C LYS A 64 3.90 -12.23 15.25
N ASP A 65 3.78 -13.28 14.44
CA ASP A 65 4.76 -14.39 14.40
C ASP A 65 6.01 -14.07 13.60
N ILE A 66 5.96 -13.09 12.69
CA ILE A 66 7.14 -12.64 11.96
C ILE A 66 7.84 -11.56 12.78
N ARG A 67 9.17 -11.67 12.94
CA ARG A 67 10.01 -10.65 13.61
C ARG A 67 10.12 -9.39 12.74
N TYR A 68 9.02 -8.62 12.67
CA TYR A 68 8.98 -7.32 12.01
C TYR A 68 9.50 -6.22 12.94
N ASP A 69 10.13 -5.20 12.37
CA ASP A 69 10.90 -4.17 13.09
C ASP A 69 10.02 -3.03 13.65
N GLY A 70 8.70 -3.20 13.65
CA GLY A 70 7.76 -2.12 13.95
C GLY A 70 7.55 -1.13 12.78
N TYR A 71 8.28 -1.28 11.68
CA TYR A 71 8.03 -0.51 10.46
C TYR A 71 6.90 -1.14 9.65
N GLU A 72 5.81 -0.38 9.52
CA GLU A 72 4.70 -0.70 8.63
C GLU A 72 4.15 0.57 7.97
N GLN A 73 3.78 0.46 6.71
CA GLN A 73 3.20 1.55 5.93
C GLN A 73 1.99 1.03 5.17
N VAL A 74 0.83 1.63 5.45
CA VAL A 74 -0.38 1.37 4.66
C VAL A 74 -0.27 2.11 3.33
N ARG A 75 -0.57 1.41 2.23
CA ARG A 75 -0.58 1.94 0.87
C ARG A 75 -1.89 1.54 0.18
N ASN A 76 -2.29 2.38 -0.77
CA ASN A 76 -3.32 2.04 -1.74
C ASN A 76 -2.62 1.51 -3.00
N ILE A 77 -2.79 0.22 -3.29
CA ILE A 77 -2.31 -0.40 -4.53
C ILE A 77 -3.53 -0.93 -5.26
N ASP A 78 -3.81 -0.40 -6.46
CA ASP A 78 -4.94 -0.81 -7.30
C ASP A 78 -6.31 -0.69 -6.59
N GLY A 79 -6.49 0.34 -5.76
CA GLY A 79 -7.72 0.54 -4.97
C GLY A 79 -7.84 -0.38 -3.76
N ARG A 80 -6.80 -1.15 -3.41
CA ARG A 80 -6.82 -2.14 -2.32
C ARG A 80 -5.94 -1.75 -1.15
N PHE A 81 -6.39 -2.16 0.03
CA PHE A 81 -5.62 -2.06 1.26
C PHE A 81 -4.35 -2.90 1.14
N SER A 82 -3.20 -2.24 1.20
CA SER A 82 -1.90 -2.89 1.15
C SER A 82 -1.04 -2.44 2.31
N VAL A 83 -0.24 -3.36 2.85
CA VAL A 83 0.70 -3.04 3.94
C VAL A 83 2.09 -3.41 3.49
N VAL A 84 3.01 -2.46 3.62
CA VAL A 84 4.45 -2.69 3.47
C VAL A 84 5.03 -2.78 4.86
N CYS A 85 5.72 -3.87 5.20
CA CYS A 85 6.43 -4.03 6.46
C CYS A 85 7.88 -4.44 6.23
N ARG A 86 8.73 -4.18 7.23
CA ARG A 86 10.14 -4.63 7.23
C ARG A 86 10.35 -5.67 8.31
N ALA A 87 10.94 -6.80 7.93
CA ALA A 87 11.24 -7.90 8.83
C ALA A 87 12.72 -8.30 8.80
N LYS A 88 13.27 -8.66 9.96
CA LYS A 88 14.64 -9.21 10.10
C LYS A 88 14.61 -10.71 9.85
N VAL A 89 14.18 -11.11 8.67
CA VAL A 89 14.13 -12.50 8.24
C VAL A 89 14.77 -12.64 6.87
N ASP A 90 15.27 -13.83 6.56
CA ASP A 90 15.77 -14.15 5.23
C ASP A 90 14.65 -14.14 4.18
N CYS A 91 15.07 -14.04 2.92
CA CYS A 91 14.20 -13.96 1.76
C CYS A 91 13.26 -15.17 1.63
N ASP A 92 13.73 -16.37 1.98
CA ASP A 92 12.97 -17.62 1.86
C ASP A 92 11.89 -17.70 2.93
N THR A 93 12.22 -17.32 4.17
CA THR A 93 11.27 -17.19 5.29
C THR A 93 10.21 -16.15 4.96
N ALA A 94 10.60 -14.96 4.48
CA ALA A 94 9.64 -13.94 4.06
C ALA A 94 8.74 -14.43 2.92
N ARG A 95 9.30 -15.14 1.94
CA ARG A 95 8.53 -15.71 0.82
C ARG A 95 7.50 -16.72 1.31
N ARG A 96 7.89 -17.69 2.14
CA ARG A 96 6.97 -18.68 2.72
C ARG A 96 5.87 -18.01 3.54
N TYR A 97 6.23 -16.94 4.25
CA TYR A 97 5.29 -16.13 4.99
C TYR A 97 4.20 -15.56 4.09
N VAL A 98 4.58 -14.82 3.05
CA VAL A 98 3.61 -14.25 2.09
C VAL A 98 2.79 -15.35 1.40
N MET A 99 3.40 -16.48 1.04
CA MET A 99 2.68 -17.62 0.47
C MET A 99 1.59 -18.15 1.42
N SER A 100 1.90 -18.33 2.70
CA SER A 100 0.92 -18.79 3.69
C SER A 100 -0.30 -17.86 3.79
N TYR A 101 -0.09 -16.55 3.70
CA TYR A 101 -1.19 -15.57 3.68
C TYR A 101 -2.03 -15.64 2.42
N LYS A 102 -1.38 -15.91 1.29
CA LYS A 102 -2.06 -16.07 0.00
C LYS A 102 -2.91 -17.33 -0.01
N GLU A 103 -2.36 -18.45 0.47
CA GLU A 103 -3.07 -19.72 0.60
C GLU A 103 -4.22 -19.64 1.63
N GLY A 104 -4.04 -18.88 2.70
CA GLY A 104 -5.09 -18.58 3.67
C GLY A 104 -6.18 -17.63 3.18
N GLY A 105 -6.04 -17.05 1.97
CA GLY A 105 -7.03 -16.14 1.38
C GLY A 105 -7.05 -14.72 1.97
N TYR A 106 -6.12 -14.38 2.86
CA TYR A 106 -6.03 -13.06 3.50
C TYR A 106 -5.52 -11.97 2.54
N ILE A 107 -4.69 -12.37 1.59
CA ILE A 107 -4.11 -11.48 0.57
C ILE A 107 -4.42 -11.98 -0.83
N ARG A 108 -4.49 -11.05 -1.77
CA ARG A 108 -4.61 -11.36 -3.20
C ARG A 108 -3.25 -11.69 -3.81
N SER A 109 -2.25 -10.89 -3.45
CA SER A 109 -0.87 -10.99 -3.92
C SER A 109 0.07 -10.41 -2.88
N GLY A 110 1.34 -10.73 -3.02
CA GLY A 110 2.38 -10.09 -2.22
C GLY A 110 3.69 -9.93 -2.99
N GLN A 111 4.55 -9.09 -2.43
CA GLN A 111 5.87 -8.83 -2.95
C GLN A 111 6.87 -8.94 -1.79
N VAL A 112 7.98 -9.63 -2.04
CA VAL A 112 9.09 -9.74 -1.10
C VAL A 112 10.32 -9.15 -1.76
N ARG A 113 10.86 -8.09 -1.18
CA ARG A 113 12.07 -7.43 -1.64
C ARG A 113 13.18 -7.71 -0.65
N CYS A 114 14.11 -8.55 -1.09
CA CYS A 114 15.18 -9.11 -0.29
C CYS A 114 16.38 -8.17 -0.25
N PHE A 115 17.19 -8.30 0.80
CA PHE A 115 18.34 -7.41 1.04
C PHE A 115 19.40 -7.49 -0.08
N ASP A 116 19.48 -8.62 -0.80
CA ASP A 116 20.39 -8.83 -1.92
C ASP A 116 19.89 -8.15 -3.23
N GLY A 117 18.73 -7.48 -3.17
CA GLY A 117 18.13 -6.76 -4.30
C GLY A 117 17.14 -7.59 -5.11
N ARG A 118 17.03 -8.90 -4.87
CA ARG A 118 15.99 -9.74 -5.46
C ARG A 118 14.60 -9.29 -5.01
N THR A 119 13.68 -9.30 -5.96
CA THR A 119 12.25 -9.05 -5.71
C THR A 119 11.47 -10.26 -6.18
N LEU A 120 10.67 -10.84 -5.29
CA LEU A 120 9.83 -11.99 -5.54
C LEU A 120 8.37 -11.54 -5.51
N TRP A 121 7.65 -11.81 -6.59
CA TRP A 121 6.20 -11.61 -6.65
C TRP A 121 5.50 -12.92 -6.37
N ILE A 122 4.51 -12.88 -5.50
CA ILE A 122 3.77 -14.04 -4.99
C ILE A 122 2.29 -13.86 -5.27
#